data_AF-A0A1I4UHD9-F1
#
_entry.id   AF-A0A1I4UHD9-F1
#
_cell.length_a   1.000
_cell.length_b   1.000
_cell.length_c   1.000
_cell.angle_alpha   90.00
_cell.angle_beta   90.00
_cell.angle_gamma   90.00
#
_symmetry.space_group_name_H-M   'P 1'
#
loop_
_entity.id
_entity.type
_entity.pdbx_description
1 polymer ?
#
loop_
_entity_poly.entity_id
_entity_poly.type
_entity_poly.pdbx_seq_one_letter_code
_entity_poly.pdbx_strand_id
1 'polypeptide(L)'
;MLRVKTELEAQGHKVSLRKVAEWLGVPWSTVQYKPRKRKPVTVDREVEQAIYQLIQRYPRYGYRRITVMLRRRMGLIVNKKK
;
A
#
# COMPACT_ATOMS: atom_id res chain seq x y z
N MET A 1 -4.14 -21.01 1.92
CA MET A 1 -4.35 -22.01 2.97
C MET A 1 -3.03 -22.73 3.18
N LEU A 2 -2.62 -23.03 4.43
CA LEU A 2 -1.33 -23.68 4.69
C LEU A 2 -1.33 -25.11 4.12
N ARG A 3 -0.36 -25.43 3.25
CA ARG A 3 -0.24 -26.73 2.57
C ARG A 3 -0.13 -27.92 3.54
N VAL A 4 0.52 -27.72 4.68
CA VAL A 4 0.67 -28.72 5.74
C VAL A 4 -0.70 -29.13 6.32
N LYS A 5 -1.64 -28.19 6.47
CA LYS A 5 -2.99 -28.53 6.96
C LYS A 5 -3.74 -29.40 5.97
N THR A 6 -3.64 -29.09 4.68
CA THR A 6 -4.34 -29.86 3.64
C THR A 6 -3.83 -31.29 3.54
N GLU A 7 -2.53 -31.51 3.74
CA GLU A 7 -1.92 -32.85 3.75
C GLU A 7 -2.34 -33.66 4.99
N LEU A 8 -2.40 -33.04 6.17
CA LEU A 8 -2.87 -33.69 7.40
C LEU A 8 -4.37 -34.04 7.35
N GLU A 9 -5.19 -33.16 6.76
CA GLU A 9 -6.62 -33.44 6.57
C GLU A 9 -6.85 -34.58 5.55
N ALA A 10 -6.02 -34.66 4.50
CA ALA A 10 -6.05 -35.76 3.54
C ALA A 10 -5.68 -37.11 4.17
N GLN A 11 -4.85 -37.10 5.20
CA GLN A 11 -4.50 -38.28 6.02
C GLN A 11 -5.56 -38.61 7.08
N GLY A 12 -6.68 -37.88 7.15
CA GLY A 12 -7.76 -38.11 8.10
C GLY A 12 -7.58 -37.44 9.46
N HIS A 13 -6.51 -36.66 9.65
CA HIS A 13 -6.26 -35.93 10.90
C HIS A 13 -6.97 -34.57 10.90
N LYS A 14 -7.99 -34.41 11.74
CA LYS A 14 -8.62 -33.11 12.00
C LYS A 14 -7.77 -32.29 12.96
N VAL A 15 -7.00 -31.35 12.42
CA VAL A 15 -6.14 -30.43 13.18
C VAL A 15 -6.47 -28.97 12.92
N SER A 16 -6.36 -28.15 13.97
CA SER A 16 -6.56 -26.70 13.87
C SER A 16 -5.33 -26.02 13.26
N LEU A 17 -5.54 -24.97 12.47
CA LEU A 17 -4.45 -24.15 11.90
C LEU A 17 -3.51 -23.60 12.98
N ARG A 18 -4.04 -23.35 14.18
CA ARG A 18 -3.26 -22.82 15.31
C ARG A 18 -2.25 -23.85 15.83
N LYS A 19 -2.66 -25.12 15.96
CA LYS A 19 -1.75 -26.22 16.34
C LYS A 19 -0.66 -26.44 15.29
N VAL A 20 -1.04 -26.37 14.01
CA VAL A 20 -0.08 -26.46 12.90
C VAL A 20 0.93 -25.32 12.95
N ALA A 21 0.49 -24.08 13.22
CA ALA A 21 1.38 -22.93 13.36
C ALA A 21 2.37 -23.07 14.54
N GLU A 22 1.87 -23.58 15.66
CA GLU A 22 2.67 -23.86 16.86
C GLU A 22 3.75 -24.92 16.62
N TRP A 23 3.39 -26.05 15.98
CA TRP A 23 4.36 -27.10 15.62
C TRP A 23 5.43 -26.63 14.63
N LEU A 24 5.07 -25.71 13.73
CA LEU A 24 6.00 -25.11 12.77
C LEU A 24 6.82 -23.96 13.37
N GLY A 25 6.58 -23.57 14.64
CA GLY A 25 7.26 -22.45 15.27
C GLY A 25 6.92 -21.08 14.66
N VAL A 26 5.81 -20.96 13.94
CA VAL A 26 5.40 -19.72 13.27
C VAL A 26 4.41 -18.94 14.13
N PRO A 27 4.64 -17.63 14.40
CA PRO A 27 3.68 -16.81 15.10
C PRO A 27 2.31 -16.79 14.42
N TRP A 28 1.24 -16.90 15.21
CA TRP A 28 -0.13 -16.89 14.70
C TRP A 28 -0.48 -15.62 13.90
N SER A 29 0.12 -14.49 14.27
CA SER A 29 -0.01 -13.20 13.55
C SER A 29 0.47 -13.30 12.10
N THR A 30 1.57 -14.00 11.85
CA THR A 30 2.13 -14.24 10.52
C THR A 30 1.18 -15.10 9.68
N VAL A 31 0.60 -16.14 10.29
CA VAL A 31 -0.36 -17.04 9.61
C VAL A 31 -1.65 -16.30 9.24
N GLN A 32 -2.10 -15.38 10.09
CA GLN A 32 -3.30 -14.56 9.87
C GLN A 32 -3.06 -13.38 8.92
N TYR A 33 -1.82 -13.01 8.67
CA TYR A 33 -1.50 -11.85 7.85
C TYR A 33 -1.99 -12.05 6.41
N LYS A 34 -2.93 -11.21 5.99
CA LYS A 34 -3.38 -11.11 4.60
C LYS A 34 -2.74 -9.88 3.98
N PRO A 35 -1.72 -10.02 3.11
CA PRO A 35 -1.13 -8.87 2.44
C PRO A 35 -2.21 -8.16 1.63
N ARG A 36 -2.48 -6.89 1.97
CA ARG A 36 -3.38 -6.05 1.18
C ARG A 36 -2.63 -5.65 -0.08
N LYS A 37 -3.05 -6.17 -1.24
CA LYS A 37 -2.61 -5.64 -2.53
C LYS A 37 -3.00 -4.17 -2.58
N ARG A 38 -2.02 -3.27 -2.62
CA ARG A 38 -2.28 -1.84 -2.82
C ARG A 38 -2.87 -1.69 -4.22
N LYS A 39 -4.04 -1.03 -4.32
CA LYS A 39 -4.57 -0.62 -5.63
C LYS A 39 -3.54 0.32 -6.28
N PRO A 40 -3.35 0.26 -7.61
CA PRO A 40 -2.52 1.24 -8.29
C PRO A 40 -3.08 2.63 -7.99
N VAL A 41 -2.21 3.52 -7.51
CA VAL A 41 -2.60 4.91 -7.23
C VAL A 41 -2.81 5.58 -8.58
N THR A 42 -4.02 6.05 -8.85
CA THR A 42 -4.31 6.86 -10.04
C THR A 42 -3.62 8.20 -9.86
N VAL A 43 -2.61 8.48 -10.69
CA VAL A 43 -1.93 9.77 -10.72
C VAL A 43 -2.78 10.73 -11.56
N ASP A 44 -3.06 11.90 -11.01
CA ASP A 44 -3.69 12.99 -11.75
C ASP A 44 -2.64 13.64 -12.66
N ARG A 45 -2.80 13.44 -13.98
CA ARG A 45 -1.85 13.90 -15.00
C ARG A 45 -1.76 15.43 -15.07
N GLU A 46 -2.84 16.14 -14.79
CA GLU A 46 -2.87 17.61 -14.81
C GLU A 46 -1.99 18.16 -13.68
N VAL A 47 -2.14 17.58 -12.49
CA VAL A 47 -1.33 17.92 -11.32
C VAL A 47 0.15 17.57 -11.56
N GLU A 48 0.43 16.41 -12.15
CA GLU A 48 1.79 16.00 -12.50
C GLU A 48 2.46 17.03 -13.43
N GLN A 49 1.78 17.42 -14.51
CA GLN A 49 2.33 18.36 -15.48
C GLN A 49 2.53 19.76 -14.87
N ALA A 50 1.59 20.22 -14.04
CA ALA A 50 1.72 21.48 -13.31
C ALA A 50 2.92 21.49 -12.34
N ILE A 51 3.20 20.36 -11.67
CA ILE A 51 4.39 20.20 -10.83
C ILE A 51 5.66 20.33 -11.67
N TYR A 52 5.76 19.62 -12.80
CA TYR A 52 6.94 19.69 -13.66
C TYR A 52 7.21 21.11 -14.17
N GLN A 53 6.17 21.82 -14.60
CA GLN A 53 6.30 23.22 -15.03
C GLN A 53 6.79 24.13 -13.91
N LEU A 54 6.29 23.95 -12.67
CA LEU A 54 6.72 24.74 -11.52
C LEU A 54 8.17 24.46 -11.12
N ILE A 55 8.62 23.21 -11.19
CA ILE A 55 10.01 22.84 -10.91
C ILE A 55 10.95 23.47 -11.93
N GLN A 56 10.61 23.38 -13.22
CA GLN A 56 11.41 24.00 -14.29
C GLN A 56 11.48 25.51 -14.16
N ARG A 57 10.36 26.17 -13.84
CA ARG A 57 10.29 27.62 -13.69
C ARG A 57 10.97 28.13 -12.41
N TYR A 58 10.89 27.37 -11.32
CA TYR A 58 11.40 27.75 -10.00
C TYR A 58 12.20 26.60 -9.37
N PRO A 59 13.44 26.34 -9.83
CA PRO A 59 14.22 25.17 -9.40
C PRO A 59 14.59 25.18 -7.91
N ARG A 60 14.58 26.36 -7.26
CA ARG A 60 14.82 26.50 -5.81
C ARG A 60 13.58 26.21 -4.96
N TYR A 61 12.41 26.00 -5.57
CA TYR A 61 11.18 25.79 -4.81
C TYR A 61 11.13 24.35 -4.31
N GLY A 62 11.18 24.21 -2.98
CA GLY A 62 10.90 22.94 -2.34
C GLY A 62 9.41 22.58 -2.38
N TYR A 63 9.13 21.33 -2.01
CA TYR A 63 7.79 20.73 -1.98
C TYR A 63 6.68 21.64 -1.39
N ARG A 64 6.94 22.27 -0.24
CA ARG A 64 5.97 23.15 0.42
C ARG A 64 5.57 24.35 -0.45
N ARG A 65 6.54 24.99 -1.12
CA ARG A 65 6.29 26.14 -1.99
C ARG A 65 5.53 25.72 -3.24
N ILE A 66 5.90 24.59 -3.84
CA ILE A 66 5.18 24.02 -4.99
C ILE A 66 3.72 23.72 -4.62
N THR A 67 3.48 23.13 -3.45
CA THR A 67 2.12 22.82 -2.98
C THR A 67 1.28 24.09 -2.80
N VAL A 68 1.87 25.17 -2.26
CA VAL A 68 1.20 26.47 -2.16
C VAL A 68 0.87 27.04 -3.53
N MET A 69 1.78 26.94 -4.51
CA MET A 69 1.54 27.39 -5.88
C MET A 69 0.40 26.60 -6.53
N LEU A 70 0.42 25.27 -6.44
CA LEU A 70 -0.65 24.44 -6.98
C LEU A 70 -2.02 24.78 -6.37
N ARG A 71 -2.10 24.91 -5.04
CA ARG A 71 -3.37 25.19 -4.35
C ARG A 71 -3.86 26.62 -4.56
N ARG A 72 -3.01 27.62 -4.34
CA ARG A 72 -3.43 29.04 -4.28
C ARG A 72 -3.40 29.73 -5.63
N ARG A 73 -2.47 29.37 -6.51
CA ARG A 73 -2.34 30.02 -7.84
C ARG A 73 -3.07 29.27 -8.93
N MET A 74 -3.07 27.94 -8.88
CA MET A 74 -3.66 27.10 -9.92
C MET A 74 -5.01 26.49 -9.50
N GLY A 75 -5.44 26.66 -8.25
CA GLY A 75 -6.70 26.10 -7.74
C GLY A 75 -6.73 24.57 -7.66
N LEU A 76 -5.60 23.90 -7.87
CA LEU A 76 -5.51 22.44 -7.93
C LEU A 76 -5.54 21.84 -6.52
N ILE A 77 -6.44 20.90 -6.29
CA ILE A 77 -6.59 20.21 -5.00
C ILE A 77 -5.61 19.03 -4.94
N VAL A 78 -4.43 19.29 -4.40
CA VAL A 78 -3.40 18.27 -4.16
C VAL A 78 -3.54 17.60 -2.79
N ASN A 79 -3.31 16.28 -2.77
CA ASN A 79 -3.24 15.44 -1.56
C ASN A 79 -4.56 15.35 -0.76
N LYS A 80 -5.71 15.42 -1.45
CA LYS A 80 -7.00 15.10 -0.85
C LYS A 80 -7.16 13.59 -0.79
N LYS A 81 -7.35 13.04 0.41
CA LYS A 81 -7.76 11.64 0.56
C LYS A 81 -9.14 11.50 -0.08
N LYS A 82 -9.28 10.59 -1.05
CA LYS A 82 -10.57 10.16 -1.59
C LYS A 82 -11.33 9.36 -0.53
#